data_AF-A0A6B1HN08-F1
#
_entry.id   AF-A0A6B1HN08-F1
#
_cell.length_a   1.000
_cell.length_b   1.000
_cell.length_c   1.000
_cell.angle_alpha   90.00
_cell.angle_beta   90.00
_cell.angle_gamma   90.00
#
_symmetry.space_group_name_H-M   'P 1'
#
loop_
_entity.id
_entity.type
_entity.pdbx_description
1 polymer ?
#
loop_
_entity_poly.entity_id
_entity_poly.type
_entity_poly.pdbx_seq_one_letter_code
_entity_poly.pdbx_strand_id
1 'polypeptide(L)'
;MHVDLQQFRRQGFLILRNVVPPERLDAMRLAIEWMVDREKARSAAARQPGDPLGGAWYEKIHPRLNINSIDAETADVIDFCLGETTFGVSAQLMQAPVTALTAFGALCSGLIDYGYTDWHRDASSAEQAPLSGMQADLMANAPGYVQWNIALYEDDVFWILPESHKQPTNEAQRRQLMLDPKVPLKGGIPVELQPGDGIVYPNLMMHWGSKYTSRMRRTIHLGYRSFGGQIFSYHHHLDWYHADGFRQHLSPAAEAQFAHWTKCYDQERDQIEATFRALIARDEQKFRTCLAELHPGEFGRMASVVLLCRIANKVVFLHRPEIAQMSVQERKPLIDGSPPAYYAEDMAQRFTAAEAEALQSRLAALNERLQQDEARVHQHYSDMYADLRPAADPPNFESRPLRTFNSEMPEGFGVDEFVTTW
;
A
#
# COMPACT_ATOMS: atom_id res chain seq x y z
N MET A 1 19.78 4.59 13.97
CA MET A 1 20.60 3.86 12.96
C MET A 1 20.93 4.82 11.82
N HIS A 2 22.14 4.79 11.24
CA HIS A 2 22.50 5.67 10.10
C HIS A 2 21.91 5.13 8.80
N VAL A 3 21.37 6.03 7.96
CA VAL A 3 20.64 5.70 6.74
C VAL A 3 21.36 6.32 5.53
N ASP A 4 21.72 5.50 4.55
CA ASP A 4 22.23 6.00 3.26
C ASP A 4 21.08 6.40 2.34
N LEU A 5 20.66 7.67 2.43
CA LEU A 5 19.60 8.23 1.60
C LEU A 5 19.93 8.19 0.10
N GLN A 6 21.21 8.27 -0.28
CA GLN A 6 21.61 8.25 -1.69
C GLN A 6 21.52 6.83 -2.26
N GLN A 7 21.92 5.82 -1.49
CA GLN A 7 21.69 4.42 -1.87
C GLN A 7 20.20 4.14 -1.98
N PHE A 8 19.38 4.55 -0.99
CA PHE A 8 17.94 4.34 -1.05
C PHE A 8 17.33 5.03 -2.30
N ARG A 9 17.68 6.28 -2.59
CA ARG A 9 17.19 6.98 -3.80
C ARG A 9 17.64 6.29 -5.09
N ARG A 10 18.89 5.80 -5.14
CA ARG A 10 19.46 5.16 -6.33
C ARG A 10 18.89 3.78 -6.57
N GLN A 11 18.83 2.93 -5.54
CA GLN A 11 18.52 1.50 -5.61
C GLN A 11 17.07 1.18 -5.25
N GLY A 12 16.43 2.04 -4.46
CA GLY A 12 15.05 1.93 -3.97
C GLY A 12 14.88 1.03 -2.75
N PHE A 13 15.97 0.61 -2.11
CA PHE A 13 15.91 -0.16 -0.88
C PHE A 13 17.18 0.03 -0.05
N LEU A 14 17.09 -0.33 1.23
CA LEU A 14 18.25 -0.53 2.10
C LEU A 14 18.11 -1.89 2.80
N ILE A 15 19.21 -2.64 2.87
CA ILE A 15 19.36 -3.78 3.76
C ILE A 15 20.11 -3.28 4.99
N LEU A 16 19.50 -3.45 6.15
CA LEU A 16 20.00 -2.97 7.43
C LEU A 16 20.24 -4.16 8.33
N ARG A 17 21.43 -4.23 8.92
CA ARG A 17 21.82 -5.32 9.81
C ARG A 17 21.37 -5.04 11.23
N ASN A 18 20.99 -6.09 11.96
CA ASN A 18 20.60 -6.00 13.38
C ASN A 18 19.50 -4.95 13.64
N VAL A 19 18.48 -4.90 12.77
CA VAL A 19 17.26 -4.10 12.98
C VAL A 19 16.56 -4.56 14.25
N VAL A 20 16.45 -5.88 14.44
CA VAL A 20 16.27 -6.48 15.77
C VAL A 20 17.66 -6.71 16.35
N PRO A 21 18.05 -6.04 17.44
CA PRO A 21 19.35 -6.26 18.06
C PRO A 21 19.53 -7.71 18.52
N PRO A 22 20.74 -8.30 18.44
CA PRO A 22 20.98 -9.69 18.84
C PRO A 22 20.48 -10.04 20.24
N GLU A 23 20.61 -9.12 21.19
CA GLU A 23 20.14 -9.27 22.57
C GLU A 23 18.62 -9.30 22.73
N ARG A 24 17.87 -8.80 21.74
CA ARG A 24 16.39 -8.83 21.70
C ARG A 24 15.84 -9.95 20.80
N LEU A 25 16.68 -10.59 20.00
CA LEU A 25 16.24 -11.52 18.95
C LEU A 25 15.43 -12.70 19.50
N ASP A 26 15.89 -13.34 20.58
CA ASP A 26 15.21 -14.49 21.16
C ASP A 26 13.89 -14.12 21.84
N ALA A 27 13.83 -12.95 22.49
CA ALA A 27 12.59 -12.41 23.04
C ALA A 27 11.58 -12.09 21.92
N MET A 28 12.04 -11.49 20.82
CA MET A 28 11.20 -11.18 19.66
C MET A 28 10.67 -12.46 18.99
N ARG A 29 11.50 -13.49 18.84
CA ARG A 29 11.07 -14.81 18.35
C ARG A 29 9.97 -15.40 19.23
N LEU A 30 10.17 -15.39 20.55
CA LEU A 30 9.20 -15.93 21.49
C LEU A 30 7.86 -15.20 21.41
N ALA A 31 7.88 -13.86 21.36
CA ALA A 31 6.67 -13.06 21.21
C ALA A 31 5.91 -13.41 19.93
N ILE A 32 6.60 -13.50 18.79
CA ILE A 32 5.98 -13.87 17.51
C ILE A 32 5.45 -15.31 17.54
N GLU A 33 6.15 -16.28 18.15
CA GLU A 33 5.63 -17.64 18.27
C GLU A 33 4.39 -17.72 19.15
N TRP A 34 4.32 -16.98 20.26
CA TRP A 34 3.10 -16.90 21.07
C TRP A 34 1.92 -16.37 20.26
N MET A 35 2.13 -15.33 19.45
CA MET A 35 1.09 -14.82 18.55
C MET A 35 0.67 -15.88 17.51
N VAL A 36 1.63 -16.60 16.93
CA VAL A 36 1.37 -17.69 15.98
C VAL A 36 0.55 -18.82 16.60
N ASP A 37 0.92 -19.27 17.80
CA ASP A 37 0.22 -20.36 18.47
C ASP A 37 -1.21 -19.95 18.85
N ARG A 38 -1.40 -18.69 19.27
CA ARG A 38 -2.73 -18.12 19.51
C ARG A 38 -3.57 -18.03 18.25
N GLU A 39 -3.00 -17.60 17.13
CA GLU A 39 -3.73 -17.58 15.85
C GLU A 39 -4.07 -18.97 15.34
N LYS A 40 -3.17 -19.95 15.50
CA LYS A 40 -3.45 -21.36 15.19
C LYS A 40 -4.61 -21.88 16.04
N ALA A 41 -4.62 -21.59 17.34
CA ALA A 41 -5.69 -21.99 18.24
C ALA A 41 -7.02 -21.32 17.86
N ARG A 42 -7.03 -20.01 17.57
CA ARG A 42 -8.20 -19.29 17.06
C ARG A 42 -8.72 -19.89 15.77
N SER A 43 -7.83 -20.14 14.81
CA SER A 43 -8.16 -20.79 13.53
C SER A 43 -8.78 -22.17 13.73
N ALA A 44 -8.22 -23.00 14.61
CA ALA A 44 -8.75 -24.32 14.90
C ALA A 44 -10.13 -24.27 15.59
N ALA A 45 -10.35 -23.30 16.47
CA ALA A 45 -11.62 -23.11 17.17
C ALA A 45 -12.72 -22.53 16.25
N ALA A 46 -12.35 -21.72 15.25
CA ALA A 46 -13.28 -21.10 14.32
C ALA A 46 -13.77 -22.03 13.18
N ARG A 47 -13.27 -23.27 13.16
CA ARG A 47 -13.56 -24.25 12.09
C ARG A 47 -15.05 -24.49 11.90
N GLN A 48 -15.46 -24.50 10.64
CA GLN A 48 -16.77 -24.94 10.19
C GLN A 48 -16.72 -26.35 9.58
N PRO A 49 -17.86 -27.04 9.41
CA PRO A 49 -17.92 -28.30 8.69
C PRO A 49 -17.34 -28.17 7.28
N GLY A 50 -16.28 -28.94 6.97
CA GLY A 50 -15.56 -28.87 5.70
C GLY A 50 -14.18 -28.21 5.79
N ASP A 51 -13.90 -27.47 6.87
CA ASP A 51 -12.61 -26.79 7.04
C ASP A 51 -11.46 -27.77 7.30
N PRO A 52 -10.24 -27.45 6.83
CA PRO A 52 -9.06 -28.28 7.05
C PRO A 52 -8.76 -28.47 8.53
N LEU A 53 -7.99 -29.52 8.84
CA LEU A 53 -7.52 -29.77 10.20
C LEU A 53 -6.68 -28.56 10.68
N GLY A 54 -7.10 -27.92 11.78
CA GLY A 54 -6.48 -26.70 12.30
C GLY A 54 -6.98 -25.38 11.68
N GLY A 55 -7.96 -25.44 10.77
CA GLY A 55 -8.67 -24.29 10.21
C GLY A 55 -7.88 -23.49 9.16
N ALA A 56 -8.38 -22.31 8.83
CA ALA A 56 -7.89 -21.45 7.75
C ALA A 56 -6.39 -21.08 7.84
N TRP A 57 -5.77 -21.17 9.02
CA TRP A 57 -4.33 -20.98 9.18
C TRP A 57 -3.51 -21.90 8.27
N TYR A 58 -3.89 -23.18 8.15
CA TYR A 58 -3.13 -24.17 7.38
C TYR A 58 -3.53 -24.26 5.91
N GLU A 59 -4.58 -23.55 5.50
CA GLU A 59 -4.98 -23.44 4.09
C GLU A 59 -4.13 -22.42 3.33
N LYS A 60 -3.68 -21.37 4.02
CA LYS A 60 -2.98 -20.24 3.40
C LYS A 60 -1.55 -20.61 3.00
N ILE A 61 -1.17 -20.19 1.79
CA ILE A 61 0.22 -20.27 1.26
C ILE A 61 1.21 -19.52 2.17
N HIS A 62 0.76 -18.40 2.74
CA HIS A 62 1.54 -17.54 3.63
C HIS A 62 0.72 -17.13 4.86
N PRO A 63 0.56 -18.00 5.87
CA PRO A 63 -0.14 -17.63 7.09
C PRO A 63 0.45 -16.35 7.69
N ARG A 64 -0.39 -15.43 8.13
CA ARG A 64 0.05 -14.10 8.60
C ARG A 64 -0.51 -13.79 9.97
N LEU A 65 0.35 -13.22 10.80
CA LEU A 65 -0.08 -12.38 11.91
C LEU A 65 -0.50 -11.00 11.38
N ASN A 66 -1.36 -10.33 12.13
CA ASN A 66 -1.72 -8.93 11.91
C ASN A 66 -1.75 -8.19 13.25
N ILE A 67 -2.08 -6.90 13.24
CA ILE A 67 -2.10 -6.06 14.45
C ILE A 67 -3.08 -6.57 15.52
N ASN A 68 -4.16 -7.25 15.14
CA ASN A 68 -5.10 -7.86 16.08
C ASN A 68 -4.58 -9.17 16.70
N SER A 69 -3.44 -9.67 16.24
CA SER A 69 -2.78 -10.82 16.87
C SER A 69 -2.05 -10.45 18.17
N ILE A 70 -1.89 -9.16 18.45
CA ILE A 70 -1.17 -8.61 19.62
C ILE A 70 -2.08 -8.61 20.85
N ASP A 71 -1.51 -8.98 21.99
CA ASP A 71 -2.16 -8.89 23.31
C ASP A 71 -1.18 -8.35 24.37
N ALA A 72 -1.61 -8.38 25.64
CA ALA A 72 -0.84 -7.88 26.78
C ALA A 72 0.58 -8.45 26.88
N GLU A 73 0.80 -9.71 26.51
CA GLU A 73 2.10 -10.37 26.67
C GLU A 73 3.04 -10.10 25.49
N THR A 74 2.51 -9.64 24.36
CA THR A 74 3.27 -9.39 23.12
C THR A 74 3.26 -7.93 22.69
N ALA A 75 2.69 -7.04 23.51
CA ALA A 75 2.57 -5.61 23.22
C ALA A 75 3.92 -4.88 23.02
N ASP A 76 5.03 -5.38 23.59
CA ASP A 76 6.40 -4.84 23.37
C ASP A 76 6.82 -4.88 21.89
N VAL A 77 6.17 -5.70 21.06
CA VAL A 77 6.39 -5.68 19.61
C VAL A 77 6.02 -4.33 19.00
N ILE A 78 5.03 -3.63 19.57
CA ILE A 78 4.70 -2.26 19.14
C ILE A 78 5.81 -1.29 19.54
N ASP A 79 6.37 -1.40 20.75
CA ASP A 79 7.50 -0.55 21.15
C ASP A 79 8.73 -0.78 20.24
N PHE A 80 8.92 -2.00 19.73
CA PHE A 80 9.89 -2.27 18.66
C PHE A 80 9.55 -1.55 17.34
N CYS A 81 8.28 -1.59 16.90
CA CYS A 81 7.83 -0.82 15.73
C CYS A 81 8.04 0.69 15.93
N LEU A 82 7.86 1.21 17.13
CA LEU A 82 8.06 2.65 17.42
C LEU A 82 9.55 3.03 17.63
N GLY A 83 10.46 2.05 17.56
CA GLY A 83 11.87 2.23 17.88
C GLY A 83 12.73 2.83 16.77
N GLU A 84 13.94 3.24 17.15
CA GLU A 84 14.93 3.91 16.28
C GLU A 84 15.42 3.07 15.09
N THR A 85 15.28 1.75 15.13
CA THR A 85 15.75 0.85 14.08
C THR A 85 14.71 0.62 12.98
N THR A 86 13.45 1.00 13.20
CA THR A 86 12.36 0.89 12.21
C THR A 86 11.68 2.23 11.98
N PHE A 87 10.97 2.78 12.98
CA PHE A 87 10.36 4.10 12.94
C PHE A 87 11.40 5.20 12.65
N GLY A 88 12.50 5.23 13.41
CA GLY A 88 13.55 6.26 13.24
C GLY A 88 14.23 6.22 11.86
N VAL A 89 14.39 5.03 11.28
CA VAL A 89 14.86 4.89 9.89
C VAL A 89 13.82 5.38 8.89
N SER A 90 12.55 5.02 9.09
CA SER A 90 11.46 5.39 8.18
C SER A 90 11.23 6.90 8.19
N ALA A 91 11.34 7.56 9.35
CA ALA A 91 11.29 9.02 9.47
C ALA A 91 12.43 9.70 8.70
N GLN A 92 13.67 9.18 8.80
CA GLN A 92 14.80 9.68 8.01
C GLN A 92 14.58 9.51 6.50
N LEU A 93 14.01 8.39 6.05
CA LEU A 93 13.75 8.13 4.64
C LEU A 93 12.65 9.05 4.07
N MET A 94 11.53 9.18 4.79
CA MET A 94 10.36 9.92 4.32
C MET A 94 10.50 11.44 4.46
N GLN A 95 11.40 11.93 5.33
CA GLN A 95 11.72 13.36 5.49
C GLN A 95 10.46 14.23 5.68
N ALA A 96 9.50 13.70 6.43
CA ALA A 96 8.20 14.32 6.66
C ALA A 96 8.06 14.80 8.10
N PRO A 97 7.25 15.85 8.37
CA PRO A 97 6.97 16.31 9.73
C PRO A 97 6.41 15.22 10.63
N VAL A 98 5.57 14.34 10.09
CA VAL A 98 4.97 13.23 10.82
C VAL A 98 5.14 11.94 10.03
N THR A 99 5.62 10.91 10.72
CA THR A 99 5.68 9.52 10.28
C THR A 99 4.71 8.72 11.13
N ALA A 100 3.90 7.86 10.52
CA ALA A 100 2.92 7.03 11.21
C ALA A 100 3.04 5.56 10.79
N LEU A 101 2.99 4.65 11.76
CA LEU A 101 2.85 3.23 11.48
C LEU A 101 1.51 3.00 10.78
N THR A 102 1.48 2.23 9.69
CA THR A 102 0.23 1.91 8.96
C THR A 102 -0.28 0.54 9.32
N ALA A 103 0.64 -0.42 9.48
CA ALA A 103 0.33 -1.83 9.63
C ALA A 103 1.44 -2.54 10.42
N PHE A 104 1.03 -3.60 11.12
CA PHE A 104 1.91 -4.62 11.66
C PHE A 104 1.41 -6.00 11.23
N GLY A 105 2.34 -6.87 10.87
CA GLY A 105 2.10 -8.29 10.69
C GLY A 105 3.38 -9.10 10.70
N ALA A 106 3.25 -10.41 10.55
CA ALA A 106 4.39 -11.30 10.35
C ALA A 106 4.02 -12.39 9.35
N LEU A 107 4.86 -12.56 8.33
CA LEU A 107 4.78 -13.62 7.34
C LEU A 107 5.35 -14.90 7.97
N CYS A 108 4.54 -15.95 8.08
CA CYS A 108 4.92 -17.21 8.71
C CYS A 108 5.08 -18.32 7.67
N SER A 109 6.02 -19.23 7.89
CA SER A 109 6.11 -20.49 7.12
C SER A 109 4.91 -21.39 7.42
N GLY A 110 4.39 -22.05 6.39
CA GLY A 110 3.38 -23.09 6.51
C GLY A 110 3.98 -24.46 6.87
N LEU A 111 3.13 -25.50 6.94
CA LEU A 111 3.56 -26.87 7.26
C LEU A 111 4.14 -27.63 6.07
N ILE A 112 3.77 -27.24 4.85
CA ILE A 112 4.17 -27.89 3.61
C ILE A 112 4.73 -26.86 2.63
N ASP A 113 5.40 -27.33 1.59
CA ASP A 113 5.87 -26.47 0.51
C ASP A 113 4.68 -26.04 -0.36
N TYR A 114 4.55 -24.75 -0.62
CA TYR A 114 3.44 -24.19 -1.42
C TYR A 114 3.87 -23.63 -2.78
N GLY A 115 5.16 -23.36 -2.98
CA GLY A 115 5.67 -22.84 -4.25
C GLY A 115 5.69 -21.31 -4.31
N TYR A 116 5.42 -20.74 -5.49
CA TYR A 116 5.71 -19.33 -5.79
C TYR A 116 4.49 -18.42 -5.63
N THR A 117 4.73 -17.20 -5.13
CA THR A 117 3.80 -16.07 -5.38
C THR A 117 4.12 -15.44 -6.73
N ASP A 118 3.70 -14.20 -6.96
CA ASP A 118 3.89 -13.50 -8.23
C ASP A 118 4.74 -12.24 -8.02
N TRP A 119 5.50 -11.80 -9.02
CA TRP A 119 6.11 -10.47 -9.05
C TRP A 119 5.02 -9.39 -9.03
N HIS A 120 5.18 -8.36 -8.21
CA HIS A 120 4.23 -7.26 -8.12
C HIS A 120 4.85 -6.00 -7.51
N ARG A 121 4.07 -4.92 -7.58
CA ARG A 121 4.19 -3.74 -6.72
C ARG A 121 2.98 -3.71 -5.79
N ASP A 122 3.18 -3.18 -4.59
CA ASP A 122 2.07 -3.03 -3.63
C ASP A 122 1.19 -1.81 -3.93
N ALA A 123 1.54 -1.01 -4.94
CA ALA A 123 0.69 0.02 -5.52
C ALA A 123 -0.32 -0.53 -6.56
N SER A 124 -1.35 0.27 -6.85
CA SER A 124 -2.40 0.00 -7.84
C SER A 124 -2.71 1.26 -8.63
N SER A 125 -2.60 1.21 -9.96
CA SER A 125 -2.84 2.38 -10.80
C SER A 125 -4.33 2.71 -10.97
N ALA A 126 -5.21 1.71 -10.89
CA ALA A 126 -6.66 1.92 -10.86
C ALA A 126 -7.12 2.66 -9.60
N GLU A 127 -6.55 2.31 -8.44
CA GLU A 127 -6.99 2.83 -7.14
C GLU A 127 -6.25 4.10 -6.70
N GLN A 128 -5.03 4.32 -7.18
CA GLN A 128 -4.17 5.43 -6.79
C GLN A 128 -3.93 6.36 -7.97
N ALA A 129 -2.76 6.27 -8.61
CA ALA A 129 -2.40 7.01 -9.80
C ALA A 129 -1.57 6.13 -10.75
N PRO A 130 -1.44 6.49 -12.04
CA PRO A 130 -0.53 5.81 -12.96
C PRO A 130 0.88 5.67 -12.36
N LEU A 131 1.49 4.50 -12.58
CA LEU A 131 2.79 4.16 -11.98
C LEU A 131 3.86 5.21 -12.29
N SER A 132 3.93 5.67 -13.54
CA SER A 132 4.88 6.68 -13.99
C SER A 132 4.77 7.99 -13.20
N GLY A 133 3.55 8.43 -12.87
CA GLY A 133 3.29 9.61 -12.04
C GLY A 133 3.78 9.42 -10.60
N MET A 134 3.42 8.29 -9.97
CA MET A 134 3.85 7.98 -8.59
C MET A 134 5.38 7.84 -8.48
N GLN A 135 6.03 7.25 -9.48
CA GLN A 135 7.49 7.12 -9.53
C GLN A 135 8.19 8.47 -9.72
N ALA A 136 7.68 9.32 -10.62
CA ALA A 136 8.22 10.65 -10.85
C ALA A 136 8.09 11.53 -9.60
N ASP A 137 6.94 11.46 -8.93
CA ASP A 137 6.70 12.18 -7.67
C ASP A 137 7.65 11.69 -6.56
N LEU A 138 7.73 10.37 -6.31
CA LEU A 138 8.69 9.79 -5.36
C LEU A 138 10.12 10.25 -5.64
N MET A 139 10.51 10.32 -6.92
CA MET A 139 11.87 10.69 -7.30
C MET A 139 12.15 12.18 -7.23
N ALA A 140 11.15 13.04 -7.39
CA ALA A 140 11.28 14.47 -7.17
C ALA A 140 11.30 14.82 -5.68
N ASN A 141 10.56 14.05 -4.88
CA ASN A 141 10.37 14.25 -3.45
C ASN A 141 11.03 13.13 -2.62
N ALA A 142 10.52 12.90 -1.42
CA ALA A 142 10.85 11.75 -0.58
C ALA A 142 9.69 10.72 -0.68
N PRO A 143 9.89 9.43 -0.32
CA PRO A 143 8.80 8.46 -0.33
C PRO A 143 7.68 8.86 0.65
N GLY A 144 6.42 8.74 0.21
CA GLY A 144 5.26 8.95 1.08
C GLY A 144 4.88 7.71 1.89
N TYR A 145 5.49 6.58 1.57
CA TYR A 145 5.30 5.29 2.21
C TYR A 145 6.53 4.40 2.04
N VAL A 146 6.92 3.72 3.12
CA VAL A 146 7.94 2.66 3.11
C VAL A 146 7.45 1.45 3.88
N GLN A 147 7.87 0.27 3.45
CA GLN A 147 7.52 -1.00 4.06
C GLN A 147 8.77 -1.83 4.33
N TRP A 148 8.62 -2.77 5.26
CA TRP A 148 9.72 -3.54 5.82
C TRP A 148 9.46 -5.03 5.72
N ASN A 149 10.53 -5.78 5.48
CA ASN A 149 10.61 -7.20 5.80
C ASN A 149 11.80 -7.41 6.73
N ILE A 150 11.53 -7.87 7.96
CA ILE A 150 12.54 -8.04 9.02
C ILE A 150 12.57 -9.51 9.42
N ALA A 151 13.68 -10.18 9.19
CA ALA A 151 13.79 -11.62 9.33
C ALA A 151 14.16 -12.00 10.78
N LEU A 152 13.41 -12.91 11.40
CA LEU A 152 13.77 -13.46 12.72
C LEU A 152 14.57 -14.76 12.61
N TYR A 153 14.64 -15.32 11.41
CA TYR A 153 15.43 -16.48 11.01
C TYR A 153 16.10 -16.14 9.68
N GLU A 154 17.02 -16.97 9.20
CA GLU A 154 17.58 -16.80 7.86
C GLU A 154 16.46 -16.79 6.80
N ASP A 155 16.46 -15.77 5.94
CA ASP A 155 15.43 -15.55 4.93
C ASP A 155 16.06 -15.12 3.60
N ASP A 156 15.76 -15.87 2.55
CA ASP A 156 16.17 -15.67 1.15
C ASP A 156 14.96 -15.69 0.19
N VAL A 157 13.73 -15.73 0.75
CA VAL A 157 12.50 -15.89 -0.04
C VAL A 157 12.15 -14.61 -0.77
N PHE A 158 12.49 -13.45 -0.20
CA PHE A 158 12.13 -12.16 -0.74
C PHE A 158 13.09 -11.73 -1.86
N TRP A 159 12.53 -11.52 -3.05
CA TRP A 159 13.26 -11.04 -4.22
C TRP A 159 12.85 -9.61 -4.54
N ILE A 160 13.80 -8.83 -5.02
CA ILE A 160 13.59 -7.46 -5.47
C ILE A 160 14.14 -7.29 -6.87
N LEU A 161 13.61 -6.30 -7.60
CA LEU A 161 14.21 -5.78 -8.80
C LEU A 161 14.77 -4.38 -8.50
N PRO A 162 16.08 -4.23 -8.24
CA PRO A 162 16.69 -2.94 -7.94
C PRO A 162 16.33 -1.87 -9.00
N GLU A 163 16.22 -0.63 -8.56
CA GLU A 163 15.91 0.54 -9.41
C GLU A 163 14.50 0.57 -10.02
N SER A 164 13.67 -0.46 -9.78
CA SER A 164 12.31 -0.54 -10.32
C SER A 164 11.30 0.41 -9.68
N HIS A 165 11.69 1.13 -8.62
CA HIS A 165 10.93 2.22 -8.00
C HIS A 165 11.01 3.52 -8.81
N LYS A 166 12.05 3.70 -9.65
CA LYS A 166 12.27 4.90 -10.46
C LYS A 166 12.21 4.64 -11.97
N GLN A 167 12.14 3.37 -12.38
CA GLN A 167 12.00 2.95 -13.77
C GLN A 167 10.64 2.27 -13.96
N PRO A 168 9.84 2.69 -14.95
CA PRO A 168 8.65 1.95 -15.34
C PRO A 168 9.01 0.53 -15.78
N THR A 169 8.07 -0.41 -15.66
CA THR A 169 8.25 -1.75 -16.23
C THR A 169 8.40 -1.62 -17.74
N ASN A 170 9.54 -2.08 -18.28
CA ASN A 170 9.80 -2.04 -19.71
C ASN A 170 9.04 -3.15 -20.46
N GLU A 171 8.98 -3.03 -21.78
CA GLU A 171 8.22 -3.94 -22.64
C GLU A 171 8.61 -5.43 -22.47
N ALA A 172 9.91 -5.73 -22.34
CA ALA A 172 10.37 -7.10 -22.12
C ALA A 172 9.88 -7.67 -20.77
N GLN A 173 9.92 -6.85 -19.71
CA GLN A 173 9.40 -7.21 -18.40
C GLN A 173 7.88 -7.36 -18.42
N ARG A 174 7.14 -6.45 -19.10
CA ARG A 174 5.67 -6.55 -19.26
C ARG A 174 5.28 -7.86 -19.94
N ARG A 175 5.95 -8.22 -21.04
CA ARG A 175 5.77 -9.50 -21.73
C ARG A 175 6.03 -10.69 -20.83
N GLN A 176 7.12 -10.67 -20.07
CA GLN A 176 7.42 -11.73 -19.11
C GLN A 176 6.34 -11.86 -18.04
N LEU A 177 5.89 -10.75 -17.45
CA LEU A 177 4.88 -10.78 -16.39
C LEU A 177 3.52 -11.29 -16.87
N MET A 178 3.14 -10.97 -18.11
CA MET A 178 1.95 -11.55 -18.72
C MET A 178 2.13 -13.05 -19.01
N LEU A 179 3.31 -13.47 -19.46
CA LEU A 179 3.61 -14.88 -19.72
C LEU A 179 3.65 -15.71 -18.43
N ASP A 180 4.46 -15.32 -17.46
CA ASP A 180 4.60 -15.99 -16.18
C ASP A 180 5.16 -15.02 -15.14
N PRO A 181 4.34 -14.49 -14.22
CA PRO A 181 4.81 -13.62 -13.16
C PRO A 181 5.50 -14.38 -12.01
N LYS A 182 5.66 -15.70 -12.11
CA LYS A 182 6.27 -16.57 -11.08
C LYS A 182 7.68 -17.04 -11.43
N VAL A 183 8.33 -16.41 -12.41
CA VAL A 183 9.72 -16.69 -12.77
C VAL A 183 10.62 -15.46 -12.55
N PRO A 184 11.93 -15.63 -12.26
CA PRO A 184 12.82 -14.51 -12.01
C PRO A 184 12.83 -13.47 -13.16
N LEU A 185 12.63 -12.20 -12.84
CA LEU A 185 12.86 -11.10 -13.78
C LEU A 185 14.37 -10.90 -13.99
N LYS A 186 14.78 -10.53 -15.21
CA LYS A 186 16.18 -10.17 -15.49
C LYS A 186 16.63 -9.02 -14.58
N GLY A 187 17.72 -9.24 -13.83
CA GLY A 187 18.25 -8.30 -12.85
C GLY A 187 17.58 -8.37 -11.48
N GLY A 188 16.55 -9.20 -11.31
CA GLY A 188 15.99 -9.51 -10.00
C GLY A 188 17.00 -10.31 -9.16
N ILE A 189 17.08 -10.01 -7.87
CA ILE A 189 18.00 -10.63 -6.93
C ILE A 189 17.27 -11.11 -5.67
N PRO A 190 17.69 -12.24 -5.06
CA PRO A 190 17.26 -12.59 -3.72
C PRO A 190 17.83 -11.60 -2.70
N VAL A 191 17.06 -11.32 -1.66
CA VAL A 191 17.50 -10.54 -0.51
C VAL A 191 17.84 -11.52 0.61
N GLU A 192 19.12 -11.69 0.87
CA GLU A 192 19.63 -12.58 1.92
C GLU A 192 19.70 -11.83 3.26
N LEU A 193 18.76 -12.16 4.16
CA LEU A 193 18.65 -11.59 5.50
C LEU A 193 19.11 -12.62 6.54
N GLN A 194 20.03 -12.21 7.41
CA GLN A 194 20.37 -12.95 8.61
C GLN A 194 19.33 -12.66 9.70
N PRO A 195 19.24 -13.50 10.75
CA PRO A 195 18.35 -13.22 11.86
C PRO A 195 18.60 -11.83 12.48
N GLY A 196 17.55 -11.02 12.54
CA GLY A 196 17.54 -9.65 13.00
C GLY A 196 17.75 -8.60 11.92
N ASP A 197 18.11 -8.98 10.69
CA ASP A 197 18.25 -8.05 9.58
C ASP A 197 16.89 -7.65 8.99
N GLY A 198 16.85 -6.48 8.36
CA GLY A 198 15.66 -6.03 7.64
C GLY A 198 15.98 -5.37 6.31
N ILE A 199 15.04 -5.46 5.38
CA ILE A 199 15.00 -4.65 4.16
C ILE A 199 13.87 -3.64 4.26
N VAL A 200 14.15 -2.38 3.92
CA VAL A 200 13.17 -1.29 3.79
C VAL A 200 13.13 -0.79 2.35
N TYR A 201 11.92 -0.58 1.82
CA TYR A 201 11.68 -0.22 0.41
C TYR A 201 10.32 0.49 0.25
N PRO A 202 10.10 1.30 -0.79
CA PRO A 202 8.79 1.89 -1.07
C PRO A 202 7.88 0.85 -1.76
N ASN A 203 6.56 1.00 -1.63
CA ASN A 203 5.56 0.13 -2.27
C ASN A 203 5.63 0.13 -3.81
N LEU A 204 6.33 1.09 -4.42
CA LEU A 204 6.58 1.19 -5.86
C LEU A 204 7.71 0.26 -6.34
N MET A 205 8.45 -0.37 -5.44
CA MET A 205 9.48 -1.36 -5.79
C MET A 205 8.84 -2.66 -6.27
N MET A 206 9.27 -3.15 -7.44
CA MET A 206 8.91 -4.46 -7.94
C MET A 206 9.61 -5.55 -7.12
N HIS A 207 8.82 -6.47 -6.57
CA HIS A 207 9.31 -7.51 -5.68
C HIS A 207 8.48 -8.79 -5.79
N TRP A 208 8.99 -9.88 -5.22
CA TRP A 208 8.41 -11.21 -5.34
C TRP A 208 8.74 -12.07 -4.13
N GLY A 209 7.74 -12.72 -3.55
CA GLY A 209 8.00 -13.84 -2.66
C GLY A 209 8.22 -15.07 -3.51
N SER A 210 9.48 -15.52 -3.60
CA SER A 210 9.89 -16.66 -4.43
C SER A 210 9.31 -17.99 -3.91
N LYS A 211 10.11 -19.00 -3.61
CA LYS A 211 9.59 -20.30 -3.22
C LYS A 211 9.29 -20.34 -1.72
N TYR A 212 8.01 -20.37 -1.35
CA TYR A 212 7.57 -20.67 0.02
C TYR A 212 7.69 -22.17 0.28
N THR A 213 8.49 -22.50 1.30
CA THR A 213 8.74 -23.86 1.78
C THR A 213 8.33 -24.00 3.23
N SER A 214 8.40 -25.24 3.72
CA SER A 214 8.23 -25.59 5.14
C SER A 214 9.42 -25.16 6.03
N ARG A 215 10.50 -24.57 5.48
CA ARG A 215 11.62 -24.04 6.28
C ARG A 215 11.09 -22.98 7.26
N MET A 216 11.47 -23.09 8.53
CA MET A 216 11.06 -22.14 9.57
C MET A 216 11.38 -20.71 9.14
N ARG A 217 10.33 -19.91 8.98
CA ARG A 217 10.42 -18.51 8.57
C ARG A 217 9.44 -17.69 9.37
N ARG A 218 9.94 -16.61 9.96
CA ARG A 218 9.15 -15.54 10.55
C ARG A 218 9.75 -14.23 10.09
N THR A 219 8.97 -13.48 9.34
CA THR A 219 9.41 -12.19 8.80
C THR A 219 8.39 -11.16 9.19
N ILE A 220 8.76 -10.28 10.14
CA ILE A 220 7.93 -9.15 10.52
C ILE A 220 7.77 -8.26 9.29
N HIS A 221 6.53 -7.91 8.99
CA HIS A 221 6.15 -7.02 7.90
C HIS A 221 5.37 -5.84 8.47
N LEU A 222 5.85 -4.64 8.20
CA LEU A 222 5.24 -3.41 8.70
C LEU A 222 5.42 -2.28 7.70
N GLY A 223 4.63 -1.23 7.84
CA GLY A 223 4.62 -0.08 6.95
C GLY A 223 4.56 1.24 7.71
N TYR A 224 5.15 2.28 7.13
CA TYR A 224 5.04 3.66 7.61
C TYR A 224 4.65 4.59 6.48
N ARG A 225 3.76 5.54 6.77
CA ARG A 225 3.37 6.62 5.87
C ARG A 225 3.74 7.98 6.43
N SER A 226 3.89 8.95 5.53
CA SER A 226 4.06 10.36 5.88
C SER A 226 2.74 11.10 6.01
N PHE A 227 2.72 12.12 6.87
CA PHE A 227 1.76 13.22 6.84
C PHE A 227 2.53 14.56 6.76
N GLY A 228 2.05 15.48 5.92
CA GLY A 228 2.65 16.80 5.70
C GLY A 228 4.05 16.77 5.05
N GLY A 229 4.47 15.63 4.51
CA GLY A 229 5.72 15.50 3.76
C GLY A 229 5.64 16.22 2.42
N GLN A 230 6.75 16.32 1.68
CA GLN A 230 6.76 16.95 0.34
C GLN A 230 5.86 16.22 -0.67
N ILE A 231 5.49 14.98 -0.38
CA ILE A 231 4.60 14.13 -1.17
C ILE A 231 3.30 13.89 -0.42
N PHE A 232 2.20 13.88 -1.16
CA PHE A 232 0.91 13.41 -0.65
C PHE A 232 0.90 11.87 -0.73
N SER A 233 0.84 11.20 0.41
CA SER A 233 1.03 9.74 0.45
C SER A 233 -0.06 9.02 -0.34
N TYR A 234 0.34 8.19 -1.29
CA TYR A 234 -0.58 7.30 -2.02
C TYR A 234 -1.17 6.19 -1.13
N HIS A 235 -0.57 5.94 0.04
CA HIS A 235 -1.00 4.90 0.96
C HIS A 235 -1.87 5.47 2.08
N HIS A 236 -3.19 5.47 1.85
CA HIS A 236 -4.17 5.97 2.81
C HIS A 236 -4.60 4.93 3.86
N HIS A 237 -4.05 3.71 3.86
CA HIS A 237 -4.46 2.69 4.80
C HIS A 237 -3.81 2.93 6.17
N LEU A 238 -4.64 2.90 7.21
CA LEU A 238 -4.23 2.68 8.59
C LEU A 238 -4.99 1.45 9.10
N ASP A 239 -4.34 0.29 9.09
CA ASP A 239 -4.95 -1.01 9.41
C ASP A 239 -5.52 -1.07 10.83
N TRP A 240 -4.98 -0.23 11.71
CA TRP A 240 -5.36 -0.13 13.10
C TRP A 240 -6.38 0.97 13.40
N TYR A 241 -6.80 1.78 12.42
CA TYR A 241 -7.60 2.98 12.70
C TYR A 241 -8.92 2.69 13.43
N HIS A 242 -9.53 1.53 13.17
CA HIS A 242 -10.70 1.02 13.89
C HIS A 242 -10.41 -0.25 14.72
N ALA A 243 -9.14 -0.56 14.95
CA ALA A 243 -8.73 -1.70 15.75
C ALA A 243 -8.37 -1.23 17.17
N ASP A 244 -9.30 -1.37 18.11
CA ASP A 244 -9.07 -0.94 19.49
C ASP A 244 -8.48 -2.05 20.39
N GLY A 245 -8.56 -3.31 19.95
CA GLY A 245 -8.24 -4.47 20.79
C GLY A 245 -6.80 -4.49 21.29
N PHE A 246 -5.82 -4.15 20.44
CA PHE A 246 -4.42 -4.10 20.84
C PHE A 246 -4.07 -2.82 21.61
N ARG A 247 -4.83 -1.73 21.40
CA ARG A 247 -4.54 -0.39 21.97
C ARG A 247 -4.58 -0.39 23.50
N GLN A 248 -5.45 -1.19 24.10
CA GLN A 248 -5.55 -1.34 25.55
C GLN A 248 -4.29 -1.93 26.21
N HIS A 249 -3.38 -2.51 25.42
CA HIS A 249 -2.14 -3.12 25.89
C HIS A 249 -0.92 -2.23 25.67
N LEU A 250 -1.08 -1.07 25.03
CA LEU A 250 0.01 -0.18 24.70
C LEU A 250 0.58 0.52 25.93
N SER A 251 1.88 0.84 25.88
CA SER A 251 2.49 1.78 26.80
C SER A 251 1.82 3.16 26.65
N PRO A 252 1.79 4.00 27.70
CA PRO A 252 1.22 5.35 27.59
C PRO A 252 1.87 6.21 26.49
N ALA A 253 3.16 6.00 26.23
CA ALA A 253 3.88 6.69 25.16
C ALA A 253 3.44 6.20 23.76
N ALA A 254 3.28 4.89 23.58
CA ALA A 254 2.77 4.33 22.33
C ALA A 254 1.34 4.81 22.07
N GLU A 255 0.43 4.71 23.05
CA GLU A 255 -0.95 5.16 22.90
C GLU A 255 -1.05 6.66 22.55
N ALA A 256 -0.21 7.50 23.16
CA ALA A 256 -0.13 8.92 22.79
C ALA A 256 0.26 9.13 21.32
N GLN A 257 1.15 8.30 20.77
CA GLN A 257 1.50 8.37 19.34
C GLN A 257 0.37 7.92 18.42
N PHE A 258 -0.29 6.80 18.73
CA PHE A 258 -1.45 6.37 17.95
C PHE A 258 -2.57 7.43 17.99
N ALA A 259 -2.83 8.05 19.14
CA ALA A 259 -3.78 9.15 19.26
C ALA A 259 -3.36 10.39 18.46
N HIS A 260 -2.07 10.72 18.40
CA HIS A 260 -1.57 11.79 17.55
C HIS A 260 -1.78 11.48 16.06
N TRP A 261 -1.47 10.25 15.62
CA TRP A 261 -1.66 9.84 14.23
C TRP A 261 -3.13 9.78 13.81
N THR A 262 -4.05 9.37 14.70
CA THR A 262 -5.49 9.49 14.48
C THR A 262 -5.86 10.93 14.13
N LYS A 263 -5.38 11.92 14.90
CA LYS A 263 -5.64 13.34 14.61
C LYS A 263 -5.08 13.78 13.27
N CYS A 264 -3.86 13.37 12.91
CA CYS A 264 -3.28 13.70 11.61
C CYS A 264 -4.09 13.11 10.45
N TYR A 265 -4.58 11.89 10.62
CA TYR A 265 -5.41 11.22 9.62
C TYR A 265 -6.80 11.86 9.47
N ASP A 266 -7.39 12.33 10.57
CA ASP A 266 -8.64 13.08 10.55
C ASP A 266 -8.45 14.44 9.85
N GLN A 267 -7.38 15.16 10.19
CA GLN A 267 -7.04 16.45 9.59
C GLN A 267 -6.76 16.36 8.09
N GLU A 268 -6.07 15.32 7.62
CA GLU A 268 -5.84 15.11 6.20
C GLU A 268 -7.16 14.88 5.44
N ARG A 269 -8.13 14.17 6.04
CA ARG A 269 -9.47 14.02 5.45
C ARG A 269 -10.22 15.34 5.39
N ASP A 270 -10.12 16.18 6.42
CA ASP A 270 -10.69 17.53 6.42
C ASP A 270 -10.06 18.41 5.32
N GLN A 271 -8.75 18.27 5.07
CA GLN A 271 -8.05 18.97 3.98
C GLN A 271 -8.50 18.48 2.59
N ILE A 272 -8.69 17.17 2.43
CA ILE A 272 -9.25 16.61 1.19
C ILE A 272 -10.68 17.10 0.98
N GLU A 273 -11.51 17.15 2.03
CA GLU A 273 -12.84 17.73 1.96
C GLU A 273 -12.80 19.19 1.51
N ALA A 274 -11.91 20.01 2.11
CA ALA A 274 -11.74 21.40 1.72
C ALA A 274 -11.31 21.56 0.25
N THR A 275 -10.43 20.66 -0.23
CA THR A 275 -9.98 20.61 -1.63
C THR A 275 -11.14 20.30 -2.57
N PHE A 276 -11.98 19.32 -2.23
CA PHE A 276 -13.19 18.98 -2.99
C PHE A 276 -14.22 20.11 -2.97
N ARG A 277 -14.42 20.78 -1.84
CA ARG A 277 -15.30 21.96 -1.77
C ARG A 277 -14.81 23.11 -2.66
N ALA A 278 -13.50 23.31 -2.76
CA ALA A 278 -12.93 24.29 -3.70
C ALA A 278 -13.21 23.92 -5.16
N LEU A 279 -13.07 22.65 -5.54
CA LEU A 279 -13.45 22.16 -6.88
C LEU A 279 -14.93 22.38 -7.19
N ILE A 280 -15.81 22.00 -6.27
CA ILE A 280 -17.27 22.19 -6.41
C ILE A 280 -17.59 23.66 -6.67
N ALA A 281 -17.01 24.56 -5.86
CA ALA A 281 -17.22 26.00 -5.92
C ALA A 281 -16.54 26.69 -7.11
N ARG A 282 -15.73 25.96 -7.88
CA ARG A 282 -14.87 26.49 -8.94
C ARG A 282 -13.88 27.56 -8.44
N ASP A 283 -13.39 27.41 -7.22
CA ASP A 283 -12.42 28.32 -6.63
C ASP A 283 -11.00 27.82 -6.93
N GLU A 284 -10.43 28.27 -8.05
CA GLU A 284 -9.08 27.90 -8.50
C GLU A 284 -8.01 28.23 -7.45
N GLN A 285 -8.06 29.44 -6.89
CA GLN A 285 -7.04 29.90 -5.94
C GLN A 285 -7.05 29.03 -4.68
N LYS A 286 -8.24 28.75 -4.15
CA LYS A 286 -8.39 27.89 -2.99
C LYS A 286 -8.02 26.44 -3.31
N PHE A 287 -8.41 25.91 -4.47
CA PHE A 287 -8.03 24.56 -4.89
C PHE A 287 -6.51 24.39 -4.94
N ARG A 288 -5.80 25.33 -5.56
CA ARG A 288 -4.33 25.31 -5.63
C ARG A 288 -3.68 25.42 -4.26
N THR A 289 -4.25 26.23 -3.37
CA THR A 289 -3.79 26.38 -1.98
C THR A 289 -3.94 25.07 -1.23
N CYS A 290 -5.13 24.46 -1.23
CA CYS A 290 -5.37 23.19 -0.55
C CYS A 290 -4.55 22.03 -1.16
N LEU A 291 -4.37 22.02 -2.48
CA LEU A 291 -3.50 21.04 -3.14
C LEU A 291 -2.03 21.19 -2.71
N ALA A 292 -1.54 22.43 -2.54
CA ALA A 292 -0.20 22.69 -2.03
C ALA A 292 -0.04 22.35 -0.53
N GLU A 293 -1.13 22.39 0.24
CA GLU A 293 -1.12 21.93 1.64
C GLU A 293 -1.05 20.40 1.74
N LEU A 294 -1.81 19.69 0.89
CA LEU A 294 -1.76 18.22 0.81
C LEU A 294 -0.43 17.71 0.21
N HIS A 295 0.06 18.42 -0.82
CA HIS A 295 1.29 18.12 -1.53
C HIS A 295 2.22 19.35 -1.59
N PRO A 296 2.97 19.63 -0.51
CA PRO A 296 3.92 20.74 -0.41
C PRO A 296 4.94 20.80 -1.56
N GLY A 297 5.45 19.66 -2.01
CA GLY A 297 6.39 19.58 -3.13
C GLY A 297 5.79 20.17 -4.41
N GLU A 298 6.60 20.91 -5.17
CA GLU A 298 6.14 21.59 -6.39
C GLU A 298 5.99 20.64 -7.58
N PHE A 299 6.78 19.55 -7.59
CA PHE A 299 6.76 18.52 -8.62
C PHE A 299 5.89 17.34 -8.17
N GLY A 300 5.13 16.74 -9.09
CA GLY A 300 4.31 15.54 -8.82
C GLY A 300 2.85 15.80 -8.48
N ARG A 301 2.43 17.07 -8.27
CA ARG A 301 1.06 17.43 -7.87
C ARG A 301 -0.05 16.88 -8.78
N MET A 302 0.21 16.68 -10.07
CA MET A 302 -0.80 16.08 -10.96
C MET A 302 -1.13 14.63 -10.58
N ALA A 303 -0.16 13.84 -10.10
CA ALA A 303 -0.44 12.49 -9.58
C ALA A 303 -1.31 12.53 -8.31
N SER A 304 -1.15 13.57 -7.49
CA SER A 304 -2.06 13.84 -6.36
C SER A 304 -3.48 14.23 -6.81
N VAL A 305 -3.61 15.01 -7.88
CA VAL A 305 -4.93 15.31 -8.47
C VAL A 305 -5.60 14.04 -8.99
N VAL A 306 -4.84 13.11 -9.58
CA VAL A 306 -5.38 11.79 -9.98
C VAL A 306 -5.83 10.99 -8.76
N LEU A 307 -5.04 10.94 -7.69
CA LEU A 307 -5.43 10.27 -6.45
C LEU A 307 -6.71 10.86 -5.85
N LEU A 308 -6.80 12.19 -5.78
CA LEU A 308 -8.00 12.92 -5.36
C LEU A 308 -9.20 12.58 -6.27
N CYS A 309 -8.99 12.47 -7.57
CA CYS A 309 -10.00 12.03 -8.53
C CYS A 309 -10.50 10.61 -8.22
N ARG A 310 -9.62 9.65 -7.88
CA ARG A 310 -10.01 8.29 -7.47
C ARG A 310 -10.82 8.27 -6.17
N ILE A 311 -10.43 9.09 -5.19
CA ILE A 311 -11.19 9.24 -3.93
C ILE A 311 -12.58 9.83 -4.21
N ALA A 312 -12.65 10.90 -5.01
CA ALA A 312 -13.92 11.53 -5.39
C ALA A 312 -14.83 10.57 -6.17
N ASN A 313 -14.28 9.71 -7.04
CA ASN A 313 -15.06 8.69 -7.74
C ASN A 313 -15.76 7.72 -6.78
N LYS A 314 -15.11 7.35 -5.65
CA LYS A 314 -15.77 6.55 -4.59
C LYS A 314 -16.90 7.32 -3.90
N VAL A 315 -16.69 8.61 -3.61
CA VAL A 315 -17.74 9.50 -3.07
C VAL A 315 -18.95 9.54 -4.03
N VAL A 316 -18.71 9.80 -5.31
CA VAL A 316 -19.75 9.84 -6.35
C VAL A 316 -20.48 8.51 -6.46
N PHE A 317 -19.75 7.39 -6.46
CA PHE A 317 -20.34 6.06 -6.52
C PHE A 317 -21.29 5.80 -5.34
N LEU A 318 -20.91 6.19 -4.12
CA LEU A 318 -21.72 6.00 -2.92
C LEU A 318 -23.00 6.85 -2.88
N HIS A 319 -23.05 7.95 -3.64
CA HIS A 319 -24.23 8.81 -3.76
C HIS A 319 -25.19 8.39 -4.88
N ARG A 320 -24.89 7.35 -5.66
CA ARG A 320 -25.83 6.80 -6.65
C ARG A 320 -27.07 6.24 -5.95
N PRO A 321 -28.31 6.49 -6.43
CA PRO A 321 -29.52 6.09 -5.73
C PRO A 321 -29.59 4.59 -5.39
N GLU A 322 -29.13 3.73 -6.29
CA GLU A 322 -29.10 2.28 -6.10
C GLU A 322 -28.06 1.83 -5.07
N ILE A 323 -26.96 2.57 -4.92
CA ILE A 323 -25.89 2.27 -3.96
C ILE A 323 -26.27 2.83 -2.59
N ALA A 324 -26.79 4.05 -2.52
CA ALA A 324 -27.16 4.71 -1.26
C ALA A 324 -28.24 3.96 -0.47
N GLN A 325 -29.03 3.09 -1.12
CA GLN A 325 -30.03 2.23 -0.48
C GLN A 325 -29.43 0.95 0.13
N MET A 326 -28.20 0.59 -0.22
CA MET A 326 -27.51 -0.58 0.30
C MET A 326 -26.97 -0.33 1.71
N SER A 327 -26.90 -1.38 2.52
CA SER A 327 -26.21 -1.33 3.81
C SER A 327 -24.71 -1.13 3.64
N VAL A 328 -24.03 -0.64 4.68
CA VAL A 328 -22.56 -0.50 4.70
C VAL A 328 -21.86 -1.85 4.39
N GLN A 329 -22.42 -2.97 4.86
CA GLN A 329 -21.85 -4.29 4.63
C GLN A 329 -21.94 -4.72 3.17
N GLU A 330 -23.03 -4.37 2.49
CA GLU A 330 -23.22 -4.64 1.06
C GLU A 330 -22.36 -3.74 0.18
N ARG A 331 -22.14 -2.49 0.61
CA ARG A 331 -21.28 -1.54 -0.10
C ARG A 331 -19.81 -1.85 0.04
N LYS A 332 -19.36 -2.35 1.20
CA LYS A 332 -17.95 -2.65 1.50
C LYS A 332 -17.20 -3.32 0.34
N PRO A 333 -17.62 -4.48 -0.20
CA PRO A 333 -16.88 -5.14 -1.29
C PRO A 333 -16.82 -4.34 -2.60
N LEU A 334 -17.70 -3.35 -2.80
CA LEU A 334 -17.77 -2.51 -4.00
C LEU A 334 -16.80 -1.31 -3.95
N ILE A 335 -16.39 -0.90 -2.74
CA ILE A 335 -15.59 0.31 -2.51
C ILE A 335 -14.30 0.06 -1.73
N ASP A 336 -14.06 -1.16 -1.23
CA ASP A 336 -12.80 -1.51 -0.58
C ASP A 336 -11.62 -1.42 -1.55
N GLY A 337 -10.40 -1.48 -1.02
CA GLY A 337 -9.17 -1.22 -1.78
C GLY A 337 -8.49 0.03 -1.24
N SER A 338 -7.81 0.81 -2.08
CA SER A 338 -7.18 2.08 -1.70
C SER A 338 -8.03 3.29 -2.13
N PRO A 339 -8.45 4.19 -1.22
CA PRO A 339 -8.46 4.03 0.24
C PRO A 339 -9.49 2.97 0.70
N PRO A 340 -9.43 2.48 1.96
CA PRO A 340 -10.32 1.43 2.47
C PRO A 340 -11.79 1.84 2.46
N ALA A 341 -12.70 0.86 2.50
CA ALA A 341 -14.15 1.13 2.48
C ALA A 341 -14.60 2.09 3.59
N TYR A 342 -14.09 1.94 4.82
CA TYR A 342 -14.46 2.83 5.94
C TYR A 342 -14.08 4.29 5.66
N TYR A 343 -12.98 4.51 4.95
CA TYR A 343 -12.50 5.83 4.57
C TYR A 343 -13.41 6.44 3.50
N ALA A 344 -13.76 5.65 2.49
CA ALA A 344 -14.68 6.10 1.44
C ALA A 344 -16.08 6.42 1.99
N GLU A 345 -16.57 5.65 2.95
CA GLU A 345 -17.83 5.92 3.67
C GLU A 345 -17.79 7.23 4.44
N ASP A 346 -16.75 7.47 5.24
CA ASP A 346 -16.55 8.74 5.96
C ASP A 346 -16.48 9.92 4.99
N MET A 347 -15.69 9.79 3.93
CA MET A 347 -15.57 10.85 2.92
C MET A 347 -16.92 11.13 2.25
N ALA A 348 -17.71 10.11 1.92
CA ALA A 348 -19.00 10.30 1.27
C ALA A 348 -20.03 11.00 2.15
N GLN A 349 -20.03 10.75 3.47
CA GLN A 349 -20.94 11.39 4.43
C GLN A 349 -20.74 12.91 4.56
N ARG A 350 -19.56 13.42 4.16
CA ARG A 350 -19.22 14.85 4.19
C ARG A 350 -19.87 15.65 3.05
N PHE A 351 -20.45 14.98 2.06
CA PHE A 351 -21.04 15.62 0.88
C PHE A 351 -22.51 15.23 0.71
N THR A 352 -23.28 16.15 0.14
CA THR A 352 -24.62 15.89 -0.36
C THR A 352 -24.58 15.25 -1.75
N ALA A 353 -25.68 14.64 -2.18
CA ALA A 353 -25.79 14.08 -3.54
C ALA A 353 -25.56 15.14 -4.64
N ALA A 354 -26.02 16.37 -4.44
CA ALA A 354 -25.80 17.47 -5.39
C ALA A 354 -24.32 17.90 -5.45
N GLU A 355 -23.62 17.89 -4.31
CA GLU A 355 -22.17 18.15 -4.28
C GLU A 355 -21.38 17.01 -4.93
N ALA A 356 -21.80 15.75 -4.75
CA ALA A 356 -21.22 14.62 -5.44
C ALA A 356 -21.40 14.71 -6.98
N GLU A 357 -22.60 15.07 -7.45
CA GLU A 357 -22.85 15.32 -8.87
C GLU A 357 -21.98 16.46 -9.42
N ALA A 358 -21.81 17.55 -8.65
CA ALA A 358 -20.89 18.61 -9.00
C ALA A 358 -19.45 18.10 -9.11
N LEU A 359 -18.95 17.33 -8.13
CA LEU A 359 -17.61 16.72 -8.19
C LEU A 359 -17.44 15.85 -9.45
N GLN A 360 -18.43 15.02 -9.76
CA GLN A 360 -18.42 14.17 -10.96
C GLN A 360 -18.23 15.03 -12.22
N SER A 361 -18.96 16.14 -12.32
CA SER A 361 -18.83 17.09 -13.44
C SER A 361 -17.45 17.75 -13.50
N ARG A 362 -16.90 18.20 -12.37
CA ARG A 362 -15.57 18.87 -12.32
C ARG A 362 -14.43 17.94 -12.71
N LEU A 363 -14.57 16.65 -12.45
CA LEU A 363 -13.53 15.64 -12.69
C LEU A 363 -13.72 14.90 -14.03
N ALA A 364 -14.78 15.18 -14.78
CA ALA A 364 -15.16 14.45 -15.98
C ALA A 364 -14.03 14.39 -17.03
N ALA A 365 -13.39 15.53 -17.32
CA ALA A 365 -12.32 15.61 -18.32
C ALA A 365 -11.09 14.78 -17.94
N LEU A 366 -10.72 14.75 -16.64
CA LEU A 366 -9.62 13.92 -16.17
C LEU A 366 -9.99 12.43 -16.19
N ASN A 367 -11.19 12.08 -15.73
CA ASN A 367 -11.69 10.71 -15.76
C ASN A 367 -11.75 10.15 -17.19
N GLU A 368 -12.25 10.93 -18.15
CA GLU A 368 -12.32 10.54 -19.55
C GLU A 368 -10.93 10.25 -20.12
N ARG A 369 -9.94 11.11 -19.85
CA ARG A 369 -8.55 10.91 -20.29
C ARG A 369 -7.93 9.63 -19.70
N LEU A 370 -8.12 9.41 -18.40
CA LEU A 370 -7.62 8.22 -17.72
C LEU A 370 -8.27 6.95 -18.27
N GLN A 371 -9.59 6.99 -18.54
CA GLN A 371 -10.33 5.85 -19.09
C GLN A 371 -9.94 5.57 -20.55
N GLN A 372 -9.74 6.61 -21.37
CA GLN A 372 -9.27 6.45 -22.75
C GLN A 372 -7.88 5.83 -22.80
N ASP A 373 -6.97 6.27 -21.92
CA ASP A 373 -5.64 5.68 -21.83
C ASP A 373 -5.69 4.23 -21.35
N GLU A 374 -6.50 3.95 -20.33
CA GLU A 374 -6.72 2.59 -19.85
C GLU A 374 -7.23 1.65 -20.95
N ALA A 375 -8.24 2.09 -21.72
CA ALA A 375 -8.75 1.32 -22.84
C ALA A 375 -7.69 1.08 -23.93
N ARG A 376 -6.87 2.09 -24.24
CA ARG A 376 -5.77 1.98 -25.21
C ARG A 376 -4.71 0.97 -24.76
N VAL A 377 -4.32 1.05 -23.49
CA VAL A 377 -3.33 0.17 -22.88
C VAL A 377 -3.85 -1.27 -22.79
N HIS A 378 -5.09 -1.44 -22.34
CA HIS A 378 -5.76 -2.73 -22.26
C HIS A 378 -5.83 -3.39 -23.64
N GLN A 379 -6.24 -2.65 -24.68
CA GLN A 379 -6.29 -3.16 -26.04
C GLN A 379 -4.90 -3.60 -26.52
N HIS A 380 -3.90 -2.72 -26.40
CA HIS A 380 -2.54 -3.00 -26.85
C HIS A 380 -1.95 -4.27 -26.22
N TYR A 381 -2.07 -4.41 -24.90
CA TYR A 381 -1.52 -5.57 -24.20
C TYR A 381 -2.38 -6.83 -24.34
N SER A 382 -3.69 -6.69 -24.59
CA SER A 382 -4.55 -7.84 -24.93
C SER A 382 -4.17 -8.41 -26.30
N ASP A 383 -3.96 -7.57 -27.31
CA ASP A 383 -3.52 -8.02 -28.64
C ASP A 383 -2.16 -8.71 -28.57
N MET A 384 -1.22 -8.10 -27.85
CA MET A 384 0.09 -8.70 -27.62
C MET A 384 0.00 -10.02 -26.84
N TYR A 385 -0.89 -10.11 -25.86
CA TYR A 385 -1.08 -11.34 -25.11
C TYR A 385 -1.71 -12.45 -25.95
N ALA A 386 -2.64 -12.11 -26.84
CA ALA A 386 -3.21 -13.08 -27.79
C ALA A 386 -2.12 -13.67 -28.69
N ASP A 387 -1.12 -12.89 -29.11
CA ASP A 387 0.04 -13.39 -29.83
C ASP A 387 0.94 -14.29 -28.96
N LEU A 388 1.11 -13.92 -27.69
CA LEU A 388 1.97 -14.66 -26.73
C LEU A 388 1.33 -15.97 -26.24
N ARG A 389 0.00 -15.99 -26.07
CA ARG A 389 -0.79 -17.14 -25.60
C ARG A 389 -2.12 -17.25 -26.35
N PRO A 390 -2.14 -17.75 -27.60
CA PRO A 390 -3.33 -17.77 -28.47
C PRO A 390 -4.54 -18.56 -27.95
N ALA A 391 -4.36 -19.41 -26.93
CA ALA A 391 -5.39 -20.28 -26.37
C ALA A 391 -5.73 -19.96 -24.90
N ALA A 392 -5.25 -18.84 -24.36
CA ALA A 392 -5.52 -18.42 -22.99
C ALA A 392 -6.59 -17.32 -22.94
N ASP A 393 -7.30 -17.23 -21.81
CA ASP A 393 -8.17 -16.09 -21.52
C ASP A 393 -7.36 -14.78 -21.47
N PRO A 394 -7.96 -13.64 -21.82
CA PRO A 394 -7.29 -12.34 -21.75
C PRO A 394 -6.64 -12.09 -20.39
N PRO A 395 -5.51 -11.38 -20.36
CA PRO A 395 -4.80 -11.12 -19.11
C PRO A 395 -5.66 -10.20 -18.22
N ASN A 396 -5.73 -10.53 -16.94
CA ASN A 396 -6.43 -9.68 -15.97
C ASN A 396 -5.52 -8.53 -15.56
N PHE A 397 -5.71 -7.34 -16.14
CA PHE A 397 -4.92 -6.16 -15.80
C PHE A 397 -5.18 -5.61 -14.40
N GLU A 398 -6.23 -6.05 -13.71
CA GLU A 398 -6.48 -5.74 -12.29
C GLU A 398 -5.76 -6.73 -11.34
N SER A 399 -5.13 -7.78 -11.88
CA SER A 399 -4.33 -8.71 -11.09
C SER A 399 -3.10 -8.03 -10.48
N ARG A 400 -2.69 -8.49 -9.30
CA ARG A 400 -1.53 -7.94 -8.56
C ARG A 400 -0.25 -7.77 -9.41
N PRO A 401 0.10 -8.70 -10.34
CA PRO A 401 1.28 -8.53 -11.18
C PRO A 401 1.15 -7.48 -12.28
N LEU A 402 -0.07 -7.19 -12.72
CA LEU A 402 -0.35 -6.39 -13.92
C LEU A 402 -1.02 -5.04 -13.63
N ARG A 403 -1.58 -4.82 -12.43
CA ARG A 403 -2.33 -3.60 -12.01
C ARG A 403 -1.55 -2.29 -11.97
N THR A 404 -0.26 -2.33 -12.28
CA THR A 404 0.55 -1.12 -12.49
C THR A 404 0.86 -0.84 -13.96
N PHE A 405 0.24 -1.61 -14.87
CA PHE A 405 0.39 -1.48 -16.32
C PHE A 405 -0.88 -1.01 -17.00
N ASN A 406 -1.94 -0.69 -16.26
CA ASN A 406 -3.26 -0.42 -16.85
C ASN A 406 -3.45 1.04 -17.30
N SER A 407 -2.58 1.98 -16.93
CA SER A 407 -2.69 3.39 -17.33
C SER A 407 -1.38 4.14 -17.18
N GLU A 408 -1.22 5.20 -17.97
CA GLU A 408 -0.13 6.18 -17.91
C GLU A 408 -0.67 7.57 -17.51
N MET A 409 0.22 8.47 -17.10
CA MET A 409 -0.16 9.86 -16.83
C MET A 409 -0.67 10.54 -18.11
N PRO A 410 -1.77 11.32 -18.06
CA PRO A 410 -2.26 12.07 -19.21
C PRO A 410 -1.20 13.00 -19.81
N GLU A 411 -0.83 12.77 -21.08
CA GLU A 411 0.18 13.57 -21.77
C GLU A 411 -0.31 15.02 -21.98
N GLY A 412 0.56 15.99 -21.67
CA GLY A 412 0.26 17.42 -21.83
C GLY A 412 -0.92 17.92 -20.98
N PHE A 413 -1.25 17.22 -19.90
CA PHE A 413 -2.38 17.57 -19.04
C PHE A 413 -1.95 17.59 -17.57
N GLY A 414 -1.41 18.73 -17.15
CA GLY A 414 -1.02 19.02 -15.78
C GLY A 414 -2.14 19.68 -14.98
N VAL A 415 -1.76 20.22 -13.81
CA VAL A 415 -2.69 20.89 -12.91
C VAL A 415 -3.31 22.13 -13.56
N ASP A 416 -2.54 22.87 -14.36
CA ASP A 416 -3.02 24.07 -15.05
C ASP A 416 -4.09 23.71 -16.09
N GLU A 417 -3.81 22.71 -16.93
CA GLU A 417 -4.79 22.22 -17.90
C GLU A 417 -6.03 21.67 -17.20
N PHE A 418 -5.85 20.89 -16.12
CA PHE A 418 -6.96 20.37 -15.33
C PHE A 418 -7.89 21.48 -14.83
N VAL A 419 -7.33 22.55 -14.25
CA VAL A 419 -8.14 23.67 -13.72
C VAL A 419 -8.96 24.38 -14.81
N THR A 420 -8.45 24.46 -16.04
CA THR A 420 -9.21 25.06 -17.15
C THR A 420 -10.42 24.25 -17.62
N THR A 421 -10.57 23.00 -17.19
CA THR A 421 -11.63 22.10 -17.69
C THR A 421 -12.98 22.26 -17.00
N TRP A 422 -13.08 22.99 -15.89
CA TRP A 422 -14.23 22.87 -14.99
C TRP A 422 -15.05 24.11 -14.67
#